data_AF-A0A7X7IB76-F1
#
_entry.id   AF-A0A7X7IB76-F1
#
_cell.length_a   1.000
_cell.length_b   1.000
_cell.length_c   1.000
_cell.angle_alpha   90.00
_cell.angle_beta   90.00
_cell.angle_gamma   90.00
#
_symmetry.space_group_name_H-M   'P 1'
#
loop_
_entity.id
_entity.type
_entity.pdbx_description
1 polymer ?
#
loop_
_entity_poly.entity_id
_entity_poly.type
_entity_poly.pdbx_seq_one_letter_code
_entity_poly.pdbx_strand_id
1 'polypeptide(L)'
;MGQDTFVSLGGCRFSPEEISAAILSELKFQAEKYLDRKFSKAVITVPAFFQDHQRQATIEAGKLANLDVIRIINEPTAAAVAYDTKMENNQRILVYDLGGGTFDVSLVLVENGVVEVKSSHGDTFLGGDDFDQLILELLFDSIYNKHQIDLSSNTAIRYRLWKAVEKAKRELSDSPFAKIQEEFITGDIHIDFELSRSEYEQLITPILMQTLDCVHHCLKDAACLPSSIDRILLVGGATRTPLIHSMLQKEFGILPRHEINPDLIVSMGAAIHGAVISGSKHHSILVDITPHTFGTGVLEMEESGANPEKYIPIIKRNTPLPASKTEAFSTVYDNQETIEVTVYQGENENVSDNFL
;
A
#
# COMPACT_ATOMS: atom_id res chain seq x y z
N MET A 1 7.12 -6.54 6.04
CA MET A 1 6.41 -6.61 7.33
C MET A 1 5.73 -7.96 7.43
N GLY A 2 5.84 -8.68 8.56
CA GLY A 2 5.18 -9.99 8.74
C GLY A 2 5.82 -11.15 7.98
N GLN A 3 7.05 -10.99 7.51
CA GLN A 3 7.81 -12.06 6.85
C GLN A 3 8.91 -12.56 7.80
N ASP A 4 9.23 -13.86 7.73
CA ASP A 4 10.36 -14.46 8.45
C ASP A 4 11.70 -14.13 7.76
N THR A 5 12.02 -12.84 7.73
CA THR A 5 13.26 -12.29 7.17
C THR A 5 13.99 -11.47 8.22
N PHE A 6 15.30 -11.33 8.07
CA PHE A 6 16.12 -10.59 9.03
C PHE A 6 17.14 -9.71 8.31
N VAL A 7 17.28 -8.48 8.79
CA VAL A 7 18.33 -7.57 8.33
C VAL A 7 19.49 -7.62 9.32
N SER A 8 20.71 -7.81 8.83
CA SER A 8 21.91 -7.81 9.65
C SER A 8 22.55 -6.41 9.68
N LEU A 9 22.64 -5.80 10.86
CA LEU A 9 23.24 -4.48 11.07
C LEU A 9 24.19 -4.53 12.27
N GLY A 10 25.47 -4.19 12.06
CA GLY A 10 26.46 -4.16 13.13
C GLY A 10 26.69 -5.51 13.84
N GLY A 11 26.42 -6.64 13.18
CA GLY A 11 26.52 -7.98 13.76
C GLY A 11 25.26 -8.45 14.52
N CYS A 12 24.24 -7.59 14.65
CA CYS A 12 22.93 -7.95 15.19
C CYS A 12 21.96 -8.26 14.04
N ARG A 13 21.00 -9.15 14.29
CA ARG A 13 19.89 -9.45 13.38
C ARG A 13 18.64 -8.78 13.89
N PHE A 14 17.93 -8.10 13.00
CA PHE A 14 16.69 -7.41 13.30
C PHE A 14 15.56 -7.94 12.42
N SER A 15 14.40 -8.18 13.02
CA SER A 15 13.17 -8.47 12.27
C SER A 15 12.59 -7.20 11.67
N PRO A 16 11.69 -7.29 10.67
CA PRO A 16 10.97 -6.13 10.14
C PRO A 16 10.22 -5.35 11.24
N GLU A 17 9.63 -6.06 12.20
CA GLU A 17 8.87 -5.49 13.33
C GLU A 17 9.79 -4.65 14.22
N GLU A 18 11.02 -5.12 14.50
CA GLU A 18 12.00 -4.36 15.30
C GLU A 18 12.48 -3.09 14.58
N ILE A 19 12.70 -3.18 13.27
CA ILE A 19 13.09 -2.02 12.45
C ILE A 19 11.95 -0.99 12.41
N SER A 20 10.72 -1.45 12.16
CA SER A 20 9.54 -0.58 12.18
C SER A 20 9.29 0.00 13.57
N ALA A 21 9.54 -0.75 14.65
CA ALA A 21 9.45 -0.25 16.01
C ALA A 21 10.45 0.88 16.28
N ALA A 22 11.66 0.80 15.74
CA ALA A 22 12.64 1.88 15.84
C ALA A 22 12.16 3.16 15.15
N ILE A 23 11.54 3.04 13.97
CA ILE A 23 10.93 4.17 13.25
C ILE A 23 9.77 4.76 14.06
N LEU A 24 8.85 3.93 14.55
CA LEU A 24 7.72 4.36 15.37
C LEU A 24 8.18 5.05 16.67
N SER A 25 9.27 4.54 17.27
CA SER A 25 9.86 5.14 18.47
C SER A 25 10.43 6.53 18.20
N GLU A 26 11.09 6.73 17.06
CA GLU A 26 11.60 8.05 16.64
C GLU A 26 10.45 9.02 16.35
N LEU A 27 9.40 8.57 15.63
CA LEU A 27 8.21 9.38 15.38
C LEU A 27 7.51 9.80 16.68
N LYS A 28 7.37 8.85 17.61
CA LYS A 28 6.87 9.12 18.96
C LYS A 28 7.72 10.16 19.66
N PHE A 29 9.04 9.97 19.71
CA PHE A 29 9.97 10.90 20.36
C PHE A 29 9.85 12.32 19.79
N GLN A 30 9.82 12.47 18.47
CA GLN A 30 9.68 13.78 17.83
C GLN A 30 8.34 14.44 18.15
N ALA A 31 7.24 13.69 18.12
CA ALA A 31 5.93 14.23 18.47
C ALA A 31 5.78 14.53 19.98
N GLU A 32 6.39 13.75 20.88
CA GLU A 32 6.42 14.05 22.32
C GLU A 32 7.20 15.34 22.60
N LYS A 33 8.34 15.52 21.92
CA LYS A 33 9.14 16.74 21.98
C LYS A 33 8.40 17.97 21.44
N TYR A 34 7.68 17.82 20.32
CA TYR A 34 6.93 18.91 19.71
C TYR A 34 5.74 19.35 20.57
N LEU A 35 5.01 18.40 21.16
CA LEU A 35 3.81 18.66 21.95
C LEU A 35 4.09 18.87 23.45
N ASP A 36 5.34 18.73 23.88
CA ASP A 36 5.77 18.77 25.28
C ASP A 36 4.92 17.87 26.21
N ARG A 37 4.60 16.67 25.72
CA ARG A 37 3.80 15.69 26.47
C ARG A 37 4.10 14.27 26.02
N LYS A 38 4.00 13.32 26.96
CA LYS A 38 4.10 11.89 26.63
C LYS A 38 2.76 11.33 26.13
N PHE A 39 2.82 10.36 25.24
CA PHE A 39 1.65 9.60 24.81
C PHE A 39 1.96 8.11 24.70
N SER A 40 0.97 7.28 25.02
CA SER A 40 1.11 5.83 25.04
C SER A 40 0.16 5.13 24.08
N LYS A 41 -0.74 5.85 23.39
CA LYS A 41 -1.75 5.29 22.49
C LYS A 41 -1.54 5.81 21.07
N ALA A 42 -1.74 4.96 20.08
CA ALA A 42 -1.61 5.33 18.67
C ALA A 42 -2.65 4.62 17.80
N VAL A 43 -3.09 5.33 16.76
CA VAL A 43 -3.69 4.72 15.56
C VAL A 43 -2.58 4.59 14.54
N ILE A 44 -2.42 3.41 13.96
CA ILE A 44 -1.40 3.14 12.93
C ILE A 44 -2.11 2.80 11.62
N THR A 45 -1.62 3.34 10.51
CA THR A 45 -2.16 3.06 9.18
C THR A 45 -1.44 1.90 8.53
N VAL A 46 -2.15 1.17 7.66
CA VAL A 46 -1.59 0.09 6.83
C VAL A 46 -2.19 0.13 5.43
N PRO A 47 -1.49 -0.37 4.40
CA PRO A 47 -2.06 -0.57 3.08
C PRO A 47 -3.36 -1.36 3.14
N ALA A 48 -4.32 -1.04 2.27
CA ALA A 48 -5.63 -1.70 2.31
C ALA A 48 -5.49 -3.19 1.98
N PHE A 49 -4.58 -3.55 1.08
CA PHE A 49 -4.35 -4.92 0.64
C PHE A 49 -3.53 -5.78 1.61
N PHE A 50 -3.10 -5.24 2.77
CA PHE A 50 -2.37 -6.00 3.78
C PHE A 50 -3.15 -7.21 4.30
N GLN A 51 -2.45 -8.33 4.37
CA GLN A 51 -2.88 -9.59 4.94
C GLN A 51 -2.91 -9.55 6.47
N ASP A 52 -3.58 -10.52 7.10
CA ASP A 52 -3.77 -10.52 8.56
C ASP A 52 -2.43 -10.58 9.31
N HIS A 53 -1.52 -11.44 8.87
CA HIS A 53 -0.19 -11.56 9.46
C HIS A 53 0.62 -10.25 9.37
N GLN A 54 0.47 -9.47 8.29
CA GLN A 54 1.15 -8.18 8.13
C GLN A 54 0.58 -7.10 9.05
N ARG A 55 -0.75 -7.13 9.27
CA ARG A 55 -1.44 -6.25 10.23
C ARG A 55 -1.01 -6.56 11.65
N GLN A 56 -0.94 -7.84 12.00
CA GLN A 56 -0.49 -8.29 13.32
C GLN A 56 0.96 -7.91 13.59
N ALA A 57 1.86 -8.11 12.62
CA ALA A 57 3.25 -7.66 12.70
C ALA A 57 3.37 -6.13 12.90
N THR A 58 2.49 -5.33 12.27
CA THR A 58 2.46 -3.88 12.48
C THR A 58 2.01 -3.51 13.90
N ILE A 59 1.04 -4.24 14.47
CA ILE A 59 0.62 -4.07 15.87
C ILE A 59 1.77 -4.41 16.82
N GLU A 60 2.52 -5.47 16.53
CA GLU A 60 3.69 -5.89 17.30
C GLU A 60 4.82 -4.85 17.26
N ALA A 61 5.10 -4.28 16.08
CA ALA A 61 6.02 -3.15 15.96
C ALA A 61 5.59 -1.95 16.84
N GLY A 62 4.28 -1.65 16.88
CA GLY A 62 3.73 -0.63 17.80
C GLY A 62 3.97 -0.96 19.27
N LYS A 63 3.74 -2.21 19.69
CA LYS A 63 4.02 -2.66 21.06
C LYS A 63 5.51 -2.54 21.41
N LEU A 64 6.40 -2.96 20.52
CA LEU A 64 7.86 -2.83 20.67
C LEU A 64 8.28 -1.35 20.80
N ALA A 65 7.57 -0.43 20.14
CA ALA A 65 7.77 1.01 20.26
C ALA A 65 7.12 1.65 21.51
N ASN A 66 6.61 0.85 22.44
CA ASN A 66 5.85 1.30 23.62
C ASN A 66 4.62 2.16 23.24
N LEU A 67 3.90 1.74 22.21
CA LEU A 67 2.60 2.29 21.80
C LEU A 67 1.53 1.21 21.93
N ASP A 68 0.49 1.53 22.69
CA ASP A 68 -0.78 0.82 22.71
C ASP A 68 -1.54 1.14 21.41
N VAL A 69 -1.51 0.20 20.47
CA VAL A 69 -2.15 0.33 19.16
C VAL A 69 -3.65 0.13 19.32
N ILE A 70 -4.37 1.24 19.52
CA ILE A 70 -5.80 1.23 19.78
C ILE A 70 -6.63 0.84 18.55
N ARG A 71 -6.09 1.08 17.34
CA ARG A 71 -6.72 0.77 16.07
C ARG A 71 -5.68 0.72 14.95
N ILE A 72 -5.81 -0.26 14.07
CA ILE A 72 -5.24 -0.23 12.73
C ILE A 72 -6.31 0.28 11.77
N ILE A 73 -5.97 1.21 10.89
CA ILE A 73 -6.87 1.75 9.86
C ILE A 73 -6.23 1.60 8.49
N ASN A 74 -7.03 1.26 7.49
CA ASN A 74 -6.57 1.23 6.11
C ASN A 74 -6.22 2.64 5.62
N GLU A 75 -5.10 2.80 4.94
CA GLU A 75 -4.63 4.07 4.37
C GLU A 75 -5.68 4.80 3.52
N PRO A 76 -6.34 4.16 2.53
CA PRO A 76 -7.35 4.85 1.73
C PRO A 76 -8.59 5.25 2.55
N THR A 77 -8.89 4.49 3.61
CA THR A 77 -9.97 4.84 4.54
C THR A 77 -9.60 6.06 5.38
N ALA A 78 -8.37 6.11 5.90
CA ALA A 78 -7.86 7.27 6.60
C ALA A 78 -7.88 8.50 5.68
N ALA A 79 -7.47 8.36 4.42
CA ALA A 79 -7.50 9.44 3.45
C ALA A 79 -8.92 9.95 3.19
N ALA A 80 -9.91 9.05 3.07
CA ALA A 80 -11.32 9.44 2.93
C ALA A 80 -11.85 10.16 4.18
N VAL A 81 -11.49 9.72 5.39
CA VAL A 81 -11.86 10.40 6.64
C VAL A 81 -11.29 11.81 6.72
N ALA A 82 -10.05 12.02 6.27
CA ALA A 82 -9.46 13.36 6.20
C ALA A 82 -10.24 14.29 5.25
N TYR A 83 -10.81 13.70 4.20
CA TYR A 83 -11.61 14.42 3.21
C TYR A 83 -13.04 14.74 3.69
N ASP A 84 -13.69 13.79 4.36
CA ASP A 84 -15.12 13.81 4.74
C ASP A 84 -15.53 15.01 5.60
N THR A 85 -14.60 15.68 6.28
CA THR A 85 -14.87 16.78 7.23
C THR A 85 -15.65 17.99 6.67
N LYS A 86 -16.02 18.03 5.38
CA LYS A 86 -16.63 19.19 4.71
C LYS A 86 -17.78 18.89 3.71
N MET A 87 -18.32 17.66 3.63
CA MET A 87 -19.24 17.30 2.52
C MET A 87 -20.70 17.09 2.98
N GLU A 88 -21.67 17.65 2.24
CA GLU A 88 -23.12 17.55 2.55
C GLU A 88 -23.88 16.52 1.69
N ASN A 89 -23.27 15.96 0.63
CA ASN A 89 -23.93 15.09 -0.35
C ASN A 89 -23.25 13.72 -0.46
N ASN A 90 -24.03 12.71 -0.88
CA ASN A 90 -23.54 11.38 -1.21
C ASN A 90 -22.50 11.44 -2.33
N GLN A 91 -21.34 10.81 -2.14
CA GLN A 91 -20.25 10.83 -3.12
C GLN A 91 -19.54 9.49 -3.21
N ARG A 92 -19.26 9.09 -4.46
CA ARG A 92 -18.36 7.99 -4.80
C ARG A 92 -16.97 8.58 -5.07
N ILE A 93 -16.04 8.24 -4.19
CA ILE A 93 -14.68 8.73 -4.19
C ILE A 93 -13.76 7.57 -4.56
N LEU A 94 -12.98 7.74 -5.61
CA LEU A 94 -11.85 6.87 -5.92
C LEU A 94 -10.63 7.39 -5.16
N VAL A 95 -10.11 6.59 -4.23
CA VAL A 95 -8.81 6.88 -3.60
C VAL A 95 -7.75 6.13 -4.40
N TYR A 96 -6.81 6.87 -5.00
CA TYR A 96 -5.67 6.36 -5.75
C TYR A 96 -4.41 6.65 -4.93
N ASP A 97 -3.88 5.61 -4.28
CA ASP A 97 -2.75 5.69 -3.37
C ASP A 97 -1.52 5.07 -4.03
N LEU A 98 -0.56 5.90 -4.43
CA LEU A 98 0.71 5.45 -5.00
C LEU A 98 1.86 5.99 -4.15
N GLY A 99 2.34 5.10 -3.27
CA GLY A 99 3.42 5.37 -2.34
C GLY A 99 4.81 5.13 -2.95
N GLY A 100 5.77 4.89 -2.07
CA GLY A 100 7.15 4.52 -2.46
C GLY A 100 7.25 3.08 -2.98
N GLY A 101 6.59 2.12 -2.33
CA GLY A 101 6.71 0.71 -2.70
C GLY A 101 5.39 -0.05 -2.87
N THR A 102 4.25 0.62 -2.68
CA THR A 102 2.92 0.01 -2.80
C THR A 102 1.97 0.91 -3.55
N PHE A 103 1.00 0.27 -4.19
CA PHE A 103 -0.13 0.89 -4.84
C PHE A 103 -1.42 0.31 -4.30
N ASP A 104 -2.33 1.16 -3.85
CA ASP A 104 -3.67 0.78 -3.43
C ASP A 104 -4.70 1.66 -4.14
N VAL A 105 -5.83 1.06 -4.49
CA VAL A 105 -7.01 1.76 -4.99
C VAL A 105 -8.23 1.29 -4.22
N SER A 106 -9.04 2.24 -3.77
CA SER A 106 -10.31 1.95 -3.12
C SER A 106 -11.43 2.81 -3.66
N LEU A 107 -12.59 2.20 -3.84
CA LEU A 107 -13.83 2.93 -4.05
C LEU A 107 -14.51 3.14 -2.70
N VAL A 108 -14.65 4.40 -2.31
CA VAL A 108 -15.25 4.81 -1.05
C VAL A 108 -16.56 5.55 -1.31
N LEU A 109 -17.62 5.13 -0.64
CA LEU A 109 -18.90 5.82 -0.62
C LEU A 109 -18.99 6.65 0.66
N VAL A 110 -19.22 7.94 0.51
CA VAL A 110 -19.47 8.86 1.63
C VAL A 110 -20.93 9.26 1.59
N GLU A 111 -21.72 8.92 2.61
CA GLU A 111 -23.15 9.21 2.70
C GLU A 111 -23.55 9.49 4.15
N ASN A 112 -24.14 10.66 4.41
CA ASN A 112 -24.67 11.05 5.74
C ASN A 112 -23.66 10.89 6.90
N GLY A 113 -22.38 11.20 6.66
CA GLY A 113 -21.31 11.00 7.64
C GLY A 113 -20.92 9.53 7.82
N VAL A 114 -21.29 8.63 6.90
CA VAL A 114 -20.79 7.26 6.85
C VAL A 114 -19.78 7.17 5.71
N VAL A 115 -18.57 6.73 6.03
CA VAL A 115 -17.51 6.41 5.07
C VAL A 115 -17.47 4.90 4.93
N GLU A 116 -17.97 4.38 3.81
CA GLU A 116 -18.02 2.95 3.50
C GLU A 116 -17.08 2.61 2.35
N VAL A 117 -16.13 1.72 2.58
CA VAL A 117 -15.31 1.16 1.49
C VAL A 117 -16.15 0.12 0.75
N LYS A 118 -16.33 0.27 -0.56
CA LYS A 118 -17.13 -0.66 -1.39
C LYS A 118 -16.26 -1.76 -2.00
N SER A 119 -15.04 -1.42 -2.38
CA SER A 119 -14.06 -2.36 -2.90
C SER A 119 -12.66 -1.79 -2.73
N SER A 120 -11.68 -2.68 -2.63
CA SER A 120 -10.27 -2.32 -2.66
C SER A 120 -9.48 -3.32 -3.50
N HIS A 121 -8.45 -2.82 -4.18
CA HIS A 121 -7.45 -3.61 -4.89
C HIS A 121 -6.09 -2.91 -4.75
N GLY A 122 -5.00 -3.60 -5.04
CA GLY A 122 -3.68 -2.99 -5.07
C GLY A 122 -2.61 -3.93 -5.56
N ASP A 123 -1.37 -3.44 -5.49
CA ASP A 123 -0.14 -4.20 -5.66
C ASP A 123 0.86 -3.78 -4.55
N THR A 124 1.28 -4.73 -3.73
CA THR A 124 2.18 -4.50 -2.60
C THR A 124 3.66 -4.39 -3.00
N PHE A 125 3.97 -4.48 -4.29
CA PHE A 125 5.33 -4.43 -4.85
C PHE A 125 5.43 -3.48 -6.04
N LEU A 126 4.59 -2.43 -6.06
CA LEU A 126 4.57 -1.43 -7.12
C LEU A 126 4.49 -0.03 -6.50
N GLY A 127 5.47 0.84 -6.77
CA GLY A 127 5.45 2.22 -6.29
C GLY A 127 6.48 3.12 -6.95
N GLY A 128 6.71 4.28 -6.32
CA GLY A 128 7.69 5.27 -6.77
C GLY A 128 9.14 4.77 -6.82
N ASP A 129 9.50 3.72 -6.08
CA ASP A 129 10.83 3.10 -6.07
C ASP A 129 11.08 2.34 -7.38
N ASP A 130 10.04 1.76 -8.00
CA ASP A 130 10.16 1.12 -9.33
C ASP A 130 10.42 2.17 -10.42
N PHE A 131 9.90 3.38 -10.26
CA PHE A 131 10.21 4.50 -11.15
C PHE A 131 11.68 4.91 -11.02
N ASP A 132 12.21 4.95 -9.79
CA ASP A 132 13.62 5.22 -9.54
C ASP A 132 14.50 4.11 -10.14
N GLN A 133 14.08 2.85 -9.99
CA GLN A 133 14.80 1.70 -10.51
C GLN A 133 14.95 1.77 -12.04
N LEU A 134 13.89 2.12 -12.76
CA LEU A 134 13.94 2.25 -14.22
C LEU A 134 14.89 3.38 -14.67
N ILE A 135 14.86 4.54 -14.01
CA ILE A 135 15.78 5.65 -14.33
C ILE A 135 17.23 5.23 -14.01
N LEU A 136 17.44 4.50 -12.92
CA LEU A 136 18.75 4.03 -12.51
C LEU A 136 19.34 3.02 -13.51
N GLU A 137 18.54 2.11 -14.04
CA GLU A 137 18.93 1.19 -15.12
C GLU A 137 19.35 1.96 -16.37
N LEU A 138 18.54 2.94 -16.81
CA LEU A 138 18.86 3.82 -17.93
C LEU A 138 20.20 4.56 -17.72
N LEU A 139 20.44 5.01 -16.49
CA LEU A 139 21.69 5.68 -16.13
C LEU A 139 22.89 4.73 -16.18
N PHE A 140 22.75 3.51 -15.68
CA PHE A 140 23.82 2.50 -15.77
C PHE A 140 24.14 2.12 -17.20
N ASP A 141 23.13 1.97 -18.06
CA ASP A 141 23.33 1.73 -19.49
C ASP A 141 24.08 2.89 -20.15
N SER A 142 23.74 4.13 -19.80
CA SER A 142 24.45 5.33 -20.28
C SER A 142 25.92 5.34 -19.86
N ILE A 143 26.20 5.02 -18.59
CA ILE A 143 27.57 4.91 -18.06
C ILE A 143 28.35 3.83 -18.80
N TYR A 144 27.76 2.65 -18.97
CA TYR A 144 28.40 1.54 -19.66
C TYR A 144 28.71 1.90 -21.12
N ASN A 145 27.75 2.52 -21.84
CA ASN A 145 27.95 2.93 -23.22
C ASN A 145 29.08 3.98 -23.37
N LYS A 146 29.18 4.93 -22.44
CA LYS A 146 30.17 6.01 -22.48
C LYS A 146 31.56 5.62 -21.98
N HIS A 147 31.62 4.82 -20.92
CA HIS A 147 32.86 4.52 -20.19
C HIS A 147 33.31 3.06 -20.29
N GLN A 148 32.48 2.18 -20.87
CA GLN A 148 32.75 0.74 -21.02
C GLN A 148 33.03 0.05 -19.67
N ILE A 149 32.36 0.52 -18.61
CA ILE A 149 32.50 0.02 -17.24
C ILE A 149 31.11 -0.22 -16.66
N ASP A 150 30.90 -1.42 -16.11
CA ASP A 150 29.70 -1.75 -15.34
C ASP A 150 29.90 -1.39 -13.86
N LEU A 151 29.05 -0.50 -13.36
CA LEU A 151 29.02 -0.06 -11.96
C LEU A 151 27.79 -0.57 -11.20
N SER A 152 26.90 -1.32 -11.86
CA SER A 152 25.60 -1.73 -11.33
C SER A 152 25.70 -2.64 -10.09
N SER A 153 26.77 -3.43 -10.02
CA SER A 153 27.04 -4.37 -8.93
C SER A 153 27.67 -3.72 -7.68
N ASN A 154 28.16 -2.48 -7.76
CA ASN A 154 28.75 -1.79 -6.63
C ASN A 154 27.65 -1.16 -5.75
N THR A 155 27.38 -1.76 -4.59
CA THR A 155 26.30 -1.34 -3.67
C THR A 155 26.43 0.12 -3.23
N ALA A 156 27.65 0.61 -2.97
CA ALA A 156 27.86 1.99 -2.52
C ALA A 156 27.58 3.00 -3.64
N ILE A 157 28.05 2.70 -4.86
CA ILE A 157 27.78 3.52 -6.05
C ILE A 157 26.29 3.50 -6.38
N ARG A 158 25.67 2.31 -6.39
CA ARG A 158 24.24 2.14 -6.63
C ARG A 158 23.40 2.98 -5.67
N TYR A 159 23.69 2.95 -4.37
CA TYR A 159 22.99 3.78 -3.39
C TYR A 159 23.19 5.28 -3.63
N ARG A 160 24.42 5.71 -3.96
CA ARG A 160 24.71 7.10 -4.30
C ARG A 160 23.91 7.58 -5.51
N LEU A 161 23.87 6.78 -6.58
CA LEU A 161 23.10 7.09 -7.79
C LEU A 161 21.60 7.05 -7.54
N TRP A 162 21.11 6.10 -6.72
CA TRP A 162 19.70 6.02 -6.33
C TRP A 162 19.22 7.36 -5.73
N LYS A 163 19.98 7.95 -4.81
CA LYS A 163 19.62 9.25 -4.20
C LYS A 163 19.57 10.39 -5.24
N ALA A 164 20.48 10.38 -6.21
CA ALA A 164 20.51 11.39 -7.26
C ALA A 164 19.34 11.21 -8.25
N VAL A 165 19.01 9.95 -8.58
CA VAL A 165 17.86 9.58 -9.41
C VAL A 165 16.54 9.99 -8.77
N GLU A 166 16.31 9.64 -7.49
CA GLU A 166 15.10 10.02 -6.74
C GLU A 166 14.90 11.54 -6.75
N LYS A 167 15.98 12.29 -6.57
CA LYS A 167 15.96 13.76 -6.65
C LYS A 167 15.58 14.25 -8.05
N ALA A 168 16.16 13.67 -9.10
CA ALA A 168 15.83 14.03 -10.48
C ALA A 168 14.37 13.68 -10.84
N LYS A 169 13.87 12.51 -10.44
CA LYS A 169 12.45 12.12 -10.59
C LYS A 169 11.52 13.17 -9.96
N ARG A 170 11.82 13.60 -8.75
CA ARG A 170 11.05 14.65 -8.07
C ARG A 170 11.09 15.97 -8.81
N GLU A 171 12.26 16.38 -9.31
CA GLU A 171 12.40 17.60 -10.13
C GLU A 171 11.58 17.52 -11.43
N LEU A 172 11.52 16.34 -12.07
CA LEU A 172 10.70 16.11 -13.27
C LEU A 172 9.20 16.29 -13.04
N SER A 173 8.72 16.28 -11.80
CA SER A 173 7.31 16.60 -11.50
C SER A 173 6.98 18.06 -11.79
N ASP A 174 7.95 18.96 -11.63
CA ASP A 174 7.78 20.41 -11.80
C ASP A 174 8.48 20.95 -13.06
N SER A 175 9.59 20.35 -13.46
CA SER A 175 10.42 20.76 -14.61
C SER A 175 10.31 19.80 -15.79
N PRO A 176 10.44 20.29 -17.05
CA PRO A 176 10.44 19.43 -18.24
C PRO A 176 11.72 18.60 -18.41
N PHE A 177 12.79 18.93 -17.68
CA PHE A 177 14.06 18.22 -17.68
C PHE A 177 14.65 18.20 -16.26
N ALA A 178 15.47 17.21 -15.96
CA ALA A 178 16.26 17.14 -14.73
C ALA A 178 17.68 16.63 -15.04
N LYS A 179 18.66 17.08 -14.26
CA LYS A 179 20.06 16.67 -14.41
C LYS A 179 20.50 15.81 -13.24
N ILE A 180 21.14 14.69 -13.55
CA ILE A 180 21.85 13.83 -12.61
C ILE A 180 23.33 14.09 -12.78
N GLN A 181 23.93 14.74 -11.78
CA GLN A 181 25.34 15.14 -11.78
C GLN A 181 26.05 14.58 -10.56
N GLU A 182 27.01 13.69 -10.78
CA GLU A 182 27.79 13.05 -9.73
C GLU A 182 29.28 13.05 -10.10
N GLU A 183 30.11 13.67 -9.26
CA GLU A 183 31.55 13.73 -9.49
C GLU A 183 32.29 12.57 -8.84
N PHE A 184 33.36 12.09 -9.48
CA PHE A 184 34.21 11.03 -8.92
C PHE A 184 33.39 9.81 -8.46
N ILE A 185 32.52 9.30 -9.34
CA ILE A 185 31.71 8.11 -9.02
C ILE A 185 32.61 6.89 -8.82
N THR A 186 33.67 6.80 -9.62
CA THR A 186 34.80 5.89 -9.46
C THR A 186 36.01 6.41 -10.23
N GLY A 187 37.18 6.49 -9.58
CA GLY A 187 38.36 7.13 -10.18
C GLY A 187 38.04 8.55 -10.68
N ASP A 188 38.40 8.84 -11.93
CA ASP A 188 38.14 10.12 -12.60
C ASP A 188 36.83 10.16 -13.40
N ILE A 189 35.90 9.22 -13.15
CA ILE A 189 34.62 9.16 -13.87
C ILE A 189 33.61 10.10 -13.20
N HIS A 190 33.04 10.99 -14.01
CA HIS A 190 31.96 11.89 -13.64
C HIS A 190 30.71 11.57 -14.45
N ILE A 191 29.55 11.75 -13.83
CA ILE A 191 28.24 11.59 -14.45
C ILE A 191 27.67 12.98 -14.69
N ASP A 192 27.24 13.23 -15.92
CA ASP A 192 26.43 14.37 -16.33
C ASP A 192 25.38 13.82 -17.30
N PHE A 193 24.19 13.56 -16.78
CA PHE A 193 23.09 12.93 -17.48
C PHE A 193 21.86 13.83 -17.39
N GLU A 194 21.24 14.14 -18.52
CA GLU A 194 20.00 14.91 -18.58
C GLU A 194 18.87 13.98 -19.00
N LEU A 195 17.76 14.02 -18.25
CA LEU A 195 16.56 13.25 -18.52
C LEU A 195 15.41 14.21 -18.80
N SER A 196 14.69 14.02 -19.90
CA SER A 196 13.45 14.75 -20.14
C SER A 196 12.26 14.11 -19.43
N ARG A 197 11.25 14.92 -19.08
CA ARG A 197 9.97 14.41 -18.54
C ARG A 197 9.31 13.45 -19.51
N SER A 198 9.38 13.72 -20.82
CA SER A 198 8.80 12.84 -21.83
C SER A 198 9.44 11.45 -21.86
N GLU A 199 10.76 11.36 -21.73
CA GLU A 199 11.46 10.06 -21.67
C GLU A 199 11.13 9.31 -20.38
N TYR A 200 11.11 10.02 -19.26
CA TYR A 200 10.69 9.46 -17.97
C TYR A 200 9.26 8.92 -18.02
N GLU A 201 8.32 9.71 -18.54
CA GLU A 201 6.90 9.34 -18.64
C GLU A 201 6.69 8.13 -19.57
N GLN A 202 7.44 8.04 -20.68
CA GLN A 202 7.45 6.86 -21.54
C GLN A 202 7.97 5.62 -20.80
N LEU A 203 9.04 5.78 -20.03
CA LEU A 203 9.67 4.71 -19.28
C LEU A 203 8.73 4.09 -18.23
N ILE A 204 7.98 4.90 -17.50
CA ILE A 204 7.06 4.42 -16.45
C ILE A 204 5.67 4.02 -16.96
N THR A 205 5.33 4.32 -18.21
CA THR A 205 3.99 4.06 -18.77
C THR A 205 3.53 2.61 -18.57
N PRO A 206 4.35 1.56 -18.78
CA PRO A 206 3.93 0.18 -18.54
C PRO A 206 3.50 -0.09 -17.10
N ILE A 207 4.20 0.49 -16.11
CA ILE A 207 3.87 0.36 -14.69
C ILE A 207 2.55 1.10 -14.39
N LEU A 208 2.38 2.31 -14.93
CA LEU A 208 1.13 3.04 -14.74
C LEU A 208 -0.10 2.33 -15.33
N MET A 209 0.06 1.59 -16.44
CA MET A 209 -1.02 0.77 -16.99
C MET A 209 -1.45 -0.35 -16.00
N GLN A 210 -0.50 -0.96 -15.28
CA GLN A 210 -0.83 -1.95 -14.24
C GLN A 210 -1.65 -1.33 -13.10
N THR A 211 -1.38 -0.07 -12.75
CA THR A 211 -2.21 0.65 -11.77
C THR A 211 -3.63 0.90 -12.27
N LEU A 212 -3.82 1.16 -13.58
CA LEU A 212 -5.15 1.28 -14.19
C LEU A 212 -5.89 -0.06 -14.21
N ASP A 213 -5.19 -1.17 -14.46
CA ASP A 213 -5.81 -2.50 -14.41
C ASP A 213 -6.39 -2.79 -13.00
N CYS A 214 -5.62 -2.44 -11.96
CA CYS A 214 -6.09 -2.51 -10.57
C CYS A 214 -7.31 -1.60 -10.31
N VAL A 215 -7.31 -0.39 -10.88
CA VAL A 215 -8.46 0.53 -10.81
C VAL A 215 -9.69 -0.10 -11.48
N HIS A 216 -9.55 -0.70 -12.65
CA HIS A 216 -10.64 -1.38 -13.34
C HIS A 216 -11.18 -2.57 -12.55
N HIS A 217 -10.31 -3.37 -11.93
CA HIS A 217 -10.74 -4.46 -11.04
C HIS A 217 -11.51 -3.93 -9.83
N CYS A 218 -11.01 -2.88 -9.18
CA CYS A 218 -11.69 -2.24 -8.05
C CYS A 218 -13.10 -1.75 -8.44
N LEU A 219 -13.24 -1.09 -9.60
CA LEU A 219 -14.55 -0.63 -10.10
C LEU A 219 -15.49 -1.79 -10.43
N LYS A 220 -14.96 -2.86 -11.05
CA LYS A 220 -15.73 -4.05 -11.40
C LYS A 220 -16.28 -4.74 -10.15
N ASP A 221 -15.45 -4.91 -9.11
CA ASP A 221 -15.85 -5.53 -7.84
C ASP A 221 -16.98 -4.75 -7.15
N ALA A 222 -17.00 -3.43 -7.27
CA ALA A 222 -18.06 -2.58 -6.75
C ALA A 222 -19.25 -2.40 -7.72
N ALA A 223 -19.23 -3.05 -8.88
CA ALA A 223 -20.20 -2.84 -9.97
C ALA A 223 -20.40 -1.34 -10.31
N CYS A 224 -19.30 -0.57 -10.30
CA CYS A 224 -19.30 0.87 -10.52
C CYS A 224 -18.73 1.18 -11.90
N LEU A 225 -19.38 2.09 -12.65
CA LEU A 225 -18.83 2.61 -13.90
C LEU A 225 -17.85 3.76 -13.61
N PRO A 226 -16.81 3.97 -14.44
CA PRO A 226 -15.91 5.12 -14.30
C PRO A 226 -16.66 6.46 -14.29
N SER A 227 -17.70 6.60 -15.12
CA SER A 227 -18.55 7.80 -15.18
C SER A 227 -19.39 8.07 -13.93
N SER A 228 -19.46 7.11 -13.01
CA SER A 228 -20.17 7.23 -11.74
C SER A 228 -19.28 7.71 -10.59
N ILE A 229 -17.98 7.90 -10.83
CA ILE A 229 -17.04 8.45 -9.86
C ILE A 229 -17.21 9.96 -9.81
N ASP A 230 -17.48 10.48 -8.62
CA ASP A 230 -17.69 11.91 -8.39
C ASP A 230 -16.37 12.63 -8.16
N ARG A 231 -15.41 11.96 -7.50
CA ARG A 231 -14.11 12.53 -7.12
C ARG A 231 -12.99 11.50 -7.14
N ILE A 232 -11.78 12.00 -7.39
CA ILE A 232 -10.54 11.24 -7.27
C ILE A 232 -9.65 11.93 -6.23
N LEU A 233 -9.28 11.18 -5.20
CA LEU A 233 -8.30 11.59 -4.19
C LEU A 233 -6.97 10.93 -4.49
N LEU A 234 -5.91 11.72 -4.51
CA LEU A 234 -4.56 11.23 -4.67
C LEU A 234 -3.88 11.14 -3.32
N VAL A 235 -3.21 10.03 -3.09
CA VAL A 235 -2.48 9.72 -1.87
C VAL A 235 -1.10 9.20 -2.25
N GLY A 236 -0.08 9.60 -1.49
CA GLY A 236 1.29 9.16 -1.74
C GLY A 236 2.08 10.08 -2.68
N GLY A 237 3.37 10.24 -2.40
CA GLY A 237 4.21 11.22 -3.09
C GLY A 237 4.43 10.95 -4.57
N ALA A 238 4.33 9.69 -5.01
CA ALA A 238 4.51 9.33 -6.41
C ALA A 238 3.34 9.78 -7.29
N THR A 239 2.16 10.09 -6.71
CA THR A 239 1.04 10.67 -7.46
C THR A 239 1.32 12.07 -7.98
N ARG A 240 2.41 12.73 -7.53
CA ARG A 240 2.84 14.04 -8.05
C ARG A 240 3.33 13.97 -9.49
N THR A 241 3.59 12.78 -10.03
CA THR A 241 3.96 12.58 -11.43
C THR A 241 2.85 13.08 -12.38
N PRO A 242 3.11 14.06 -13.25
CA PRO A 242 2.08 14.70 -14.10
C PRO A 242 1.32 13.74 -15.03
N LEU A 243 1.98 12.68 -15.51
CA LEU A 243 1.32 11.66 -16.34
C LEU A 243 0.14 11.00 -15.62
N ILE A 244 0.24 10.76 -14.30
CA ILE A 244 -0.83 10.12 -13.51
C ILE A 244 -2.10 10.99 -13.54
N HIS A 245 -1.95 12.30 -13.39
CA HIS A 245 -3.06 13.25 -13.49
C HIS A 245 -3.76 13.19 -14.84
N SER A 246 -2.98 13.23 -15.91
CA SER A 246 -3.48 13.24 -17.28
C SER A 246 -4.17 11.91 -17.61
N MET A 247 -3.60 10.80 -17.14
CA MET A 247 -4.13 9.46 -17.28
C MET A 247 -5.48 9.31 -16.59
N LEU A 248 -5.57 9.70 -15.30
CA LEU A 248 -6.82 9.63 -14.53
C LEU A 248 -7.87 10.59 -15.08
N GLN A 249 -7.48 11.80 -15.51
CA GLN A 249 -8.42 12.73 -16.14
C GLN A 249 -8.98 12.16 -17.45
N LYS A 250 -8.15 11.50 -18.26
CA LYS A 250 -8.59 10.85 -19.50
C LYS A 250 -9.55 9.69 -19.21
N GLU A 251 -9.27 8.90 -18.18
CA GLU A 251 -10.06 7.73 -17.81
C GLU A 251 -11.44 8.10 -17.24
N PHE A 252 -11.48 9.07 -16.34
CA PHE A 252 -12.69 9.41 -15.58
C PHE A 252 -13.42 10.67 -16.08
N GLY A 253 -12.77 11.47 -16.92
CA GLY A 253 -13.31 12.77 -17.37
C GLY A 253 -13.34 13.85 -16.28
N ILE A 254 -12.79 13.58 -15.10
CA ILE A 254 -12.71 14.51 -13.97
C ILE A 254 -11.28 14.71 -13.52
N LEU A 255 -10.95 15.93 -13.08
CA LEU A 255 -9.62 16.26 -12.57
C LEU A 255 -9.43 15.72 -11.15
N PRO A 256 -8.32 15.01 -10.85
CA PRO A 256 -7.96 14.66 -9.49
C PRO A 256 -7.79 15.91 -8.60
N ARG A 257 -8.22 15.82 -7.34
CA ARG A 257 -8.20 16.94 -6.38
C ARG A 257 -6.86 17.02 -5.64
N HIS A 258 -6.46 18.25 -5.30
CA HIS A 258 -5.20 18.60 -4.60
C HIS A 258 -5.43 19.38 -3.30
N GLU A 259 -6.63 19.31 -2.75
CA GLU A 259 -7.04 20.16 -1.61
C GLU A 259 -6.31 19.81 -0.31
N ILE A 260 -5.84 18.56 -0.20
CA ILE A 260 -5.07 18.05 0.92
C ILE A 260 -3.73 17.55 0.36
N ASN A 261 -2.65 17.78 1.09
CA ASN A 261 -1.33 17.30 0.70
C ASN A 261 -1.34 15.75 0.62
N PRO A 262 -1.05 15.13 -0.54
CA PRO A 262 -1.07 13.68 -0.71
C PRO A 262 -0.06 12.96 0.22
N ASP A 263 0.99 13.66 0.66
CA ASP A 263 2.00 13.11 1.59
C ASP A 263 1.50 13.05 3.05
N LEU A 264 0.47 13.82 3.40
CA LEU A 264 0.00 13.99 4.79
C LEU A 264 -1.42 13.46 5.03
N ILE A 265 -2.23 13.31 3.98
CA ILE A 265 -3.66 13.01 4.06
C ILE A 265 -3.98 11.76 4.90
N VAL A 266 -3.18 10.70 4.77
CA VAL A 266 -3.31 9.46 5.54
C VAL A 266 -3.08 9.70 7.04
N SER A 267 -1.99 10.37 7.39
CA SER A 267 -1.66 10.68 8.79
C SER A 267 -2.70 11.60 9.45
N MET A 268 -3.25 12.55 8.68
CA MET A 268 -4.34 13.42 9.11
C MET A 268 -5.60 12.61 9.41
N GLY A 269 -5.95 11.68 8.52
CA GLY A 269 -7.07 10.77 8.69
C GLY A 269 -6.96 9.90 9.94
N ALA A 270 -5.79 9.31 10.16
CA ALA A 270 -5.50 8.51 11.34
C ALA A 270 -5.61 9.34 12.63
N ALA A 271 -5.14 10.59 12.63
CA ALA A 271 -5.26 11.51 13.76
C ALA A 271 -6.73 11.88 14.04
N ILE A 272 -7.53 12.16 13.01
CA ILE A 272 -8.98 12.41 13.14
C ILE A 272 -9.66 11.18 13.75
N HIS A 273 -9.33 9.98 13.27
CA HIS A 273 -9.90 8.74 13.80
C HIS A 273 -9.50 8.51 15.27
N GLY A 274 -8.24 8.78 15.63
CA GLY A 274 -7.78 8.74 17.02
C GLY A 274 -8.51 9.72 17.93
N ALA A 275 -8.84 10.91 17.42
CA ALA A 275 -9.66 11.89 18.12
C ALA A 275 -11.10 11.39 18.34
N VAL A 276 -11.72 10.73 17.35
CA VAL A 276 -13.05 10.09 17.47
C VAL A 276 -13.04 9.01 18.55
N ILE A 277 -12.06 8.10 18.53
CA ILE A 277 -11.92 7.03 19.55
C ILE A 277 -11.74 7.63 20.95
N SER A 278 -11.08 8.78 21.05
CA SER A 278 -10.87 9.50 22.32
C SER A 278 -12.09 10.30 22.78
N GLY A 279 -13.23 10.24 22.08
CA GLY A 279 -14.49 10.89 22.46
C GLY A 279 -14.73 12.27 21.86
N SER A 280 -13.95 12.68 20.86
CA SER A 280 -14.26 13.90 20.10
C SER A 280 -15.53 13.70 19.27
N LYS A 281 -16.40 14.72 19.23
CA LYS A 281 -17.69 14.69 18.51
C LYS A 281 -17.56 14.80 16.98
N HIS A 282 -16.60 14.11 16.38
CA HIS A 282 -16.58 13.94 14.93
C HIS A 282 -17.53 12.79 14.56
N HIS A 283 -18.42 13.05 13.59
CA HIS A 283 -19.61 12.23 13.32
C HIS A 283 -19.38 11.17 12.23
N SER A 284 -18.13 10.93 11.81
CA SER A 284 -17.88 9.96 10.74
C SER A 284 -17.92 8.52 11.26
N ILE A 285 -18.91 7.75 10.82
CA ILE A 285 -18.98 6.31 11.01
C ILE A 285 -18.18 5.66 9.89
N LEU A 286 -17.28 4.77 10.24
CA LEU A 286 -16.40 4.11 9.28
C LEU A 286 -16.81 2.65 9.15
N VAL A 287 -17.09 2.24 7.92
CA VAL A 287 -17.41 0.86 7.54
C VAL A 287 -16.32 0.41 6.58
N ASP A 288 -15.37 -0.35 7.12
CA ASP A 288 -14.26 -0.93 6.34
C ASP A 288 -14.66 -2.31 5.80
N ILE A 289 -13.84 -2.88 4.92
CA ILE A 289 -14.03 -4.20 4.32
C ILE A 289 -12.79 -5.08 4.46
N THR A 290 -12.96 -6.40 4.33
CA THR A 290 -11.81 -7.29 4.17
C THR A 290 -11.25 -7.24 2.74
N PRO A 291 -9.92 -7.07 2.54
CA PRO A 291 -9.33 -7.05 1.19
C PRO A 291 -9.29 -8.42 0.51
N HIS A 292 -9.28 -9.51 1.31
CA HIS A 292 -9.17 -10.88 0.84
C HIS A 292 -10.30 -11.74 1.38
N THR A 293 -10.60 -12.82 0.67
CA THR A 293 -11.48 -13.88 1.14
C THR A 293 -10.77 -14.70 2.21
N PHE A 294 -11.46 -14.99 3.31
CA PHE A 294 -11.03 -15.94 4.34
C PHE A 294 -11.85 -17.23 4.22
N GLY A 295 -11.18 -18.37 4.35
CA GLY A 295 -11.78 -19.69 4.23
C GLY A 295 -10.97 -20.76 4.93
N THR A 296 -11.34 -22.02 4.71
CA THR A 296 -10.65 -23.18 5.28
C THR A 296 -10.35 -24.20 4.19
N GLY A 297 -9.28 -24.96 4.38
CA GLY A 297 -9.03 -26.17 3.60
C GLY A 297 -9.99 -27.29 4.03
N VAL A 298 -10.48 -28.06 3.07
CA VAL A 298 -11.27 -29.26 3.32
C VAL A 298 -10.84 -30.35 2.35
N LEU A 299 -10.78 -31.58 2.86
CA LEU A 299 -10.52 -32.76 2.05
C LEU A 299 -11.79 -33.14 1.29
N GLU A 300 -11.73 -33.12 -0.04
CA GLU A 300 -12.79 -33.65 -0.90
C GLU A 300 -12.42 -35.09 -1.31
N MET A 301 -13.26 -36.08 -1.01
CA MET A 301 -13.01 -37.45 -1.43
C MET A 301 -13.39 -37.62 -2.90
N GLU A 302 -12.40 -37.82 -3.76
CA GLU A 302 -12.66 -38.17 -5.16
C GLU A 302 -12.77 -39.69 -5.36
N GLU A 303 -13.56 -40.11 -6.35
CA GLU A 303 -13.65 -41.52 -6.79
C GLU A 303 -12.28 -42.10 -7.23
N SER A 304 -11.33 -41.21 -7.56
CA SER A 304 -9.96 -41.53 -7.96
C SER A 304 -9.03 -41.95 -6.80
N GLY A 305 -9.47 -41.78 -5.54
CA GLY A 305 -8.68 -42.04 -4.34
C GLY A 305 -7.71 -40.91 -3.96
N ALA A 306 -7.66 -39.83 -4.72
CA ALA A 306 -7.00 -38.59 -4.32
C ALA A 306 -7.90 -37.82 -3.33
N ASN A 307 -7.29 -37.22 -2.30
CA ASN A 307 -7.98 -36.30 -1.38
C ASN A 307 -7.33 -34.92 -1.53
N PRO A 308 -7.60 -34.17 -2.62
CA PRO A 308 -7.11 -32.81 -2.73
C PRO A 308 -7.74 -31.94 -1.63
N GLU A 309 -6.92 -31.10 -0.99
CA GLU A 309 -7.43 -30.05 -0.11
C GLU A 309 -7.94 -28.90 -0.97
N LYS A 310 -9.25 -28.67 -0.90
CA LYS A 310 -9.93 -27.59 -1.60
C LYS A 310 -10.17 -26.42 -0.67
N TYR A 311 -9.99 -25.21 -1.18
CA TYR A 311 -10.29 -24.01 -0.44
C TYR A 311 -11.81 -23.73 -0.46
N ILE A 312 -12.42 -23.66 0.72
CA ILE A 312 -13.83 -23.26 0.87
C ILE A 312 -13.90 -21.84 1.43
N PRO A 313 -14.36 -20.85 0.63
CA PRO A 313 -14.45 -19.47 1.06
C PRO A 313 -15.60 -19.26 2.03
N ILE A 314 -15.32 -18.68 3.20
CA ILE A 314 -16.30 -18.42 4.25
C ILE A 314 -16.68 -16.93 4.22
N ILE A 315 -15.73 -16.04 4.54
CA ILE A 315 -15.92 -14.58 4.53
C ILE A 315 -15.28 -14.05 3.25
N LYS A 316 -16.09 -13.64 2.28
CA LYS A 316 -15.60 -13.19 0.96
C LYS A 316 -14.88 -11.85 1.06
N ARG A 317 -13.93 -11.59 0.15
CA ARG A 317 -13.37 -10.25 -0.05
C ARG A 317 -14.46 -9.20 -0.23
N ASN A 318 -14.15 -7.98 0.16
CA ASN A 318 -15.05 -6.83 0.21
C ASN A 318 -16.24 -6.98 1.18
N THR A 319 -16.26 -7.97 2.08
CA THR A 319 -17.28 -8.06 3.14
C THR A 319 -17.09 -6.94 4.17
N PRO A 320 -18.14 -6.15 4.50
CA PRO A 320 -18.06 -5.11 5.53
C PRO A 320 -17.71 -5.65 6.91
N LEU A 321 -16.85 -4.95 7.64
CA LEU A 321 -16.36 -5.32 8.97
C LEU A 321 -17.00 -4.46 10.08
N PRO A 322 -17.29 -5.04 11.26
CA PRO A 322 -17.05 -6.43 11.65
C PRO A 322 -18.04 -7.42 11.04
N ALA A 323 -17.57 -8.62 10.69
CA ALA A 323 -18.39 -9.70 10.14
C ALA A 323 -18.19 -11.02 10.91
N SER A 324 -19.22 -11.86 10.90
CA SER A 324 -19.18 -13.23 11.41
C SER A 324 -19.97 -14.13 10.48
N LYS A 325 -19.45 -15.33 10.21
CA LYS A 325 -20.13 -16.33 9.40
C LYS A 325 -19.86 -17.73 9.94
N THR A 326 -20.81 -18.63 9.74
CA THR A 326 -20.77 -20.00 10.24
C THR A 326 -21.10 -20.95 9.09
N GLU A 327 -20.27 -21.97 8.92
CA GLU A 327 -20.46 -23.06 7.97
C GLU A 327 -20.35 -24.38 8.70
N ALA A 328 -21.10 -25.39 8.23
CA ALA A 328 -21.09 -26.72 8.82
C ALA A 328 -20.22 -27.66 7.99
N PHE A 329 -19.34 -28.39 8.67
CA PHE A 329 -18.46 -29.42 8.07
C PHE A 329 -18.69 -30.76 8.76
N SER A 330 -18.33 -31.85 8.09
CA SER A 330 -18.41 -33.22 8.62
C SER A 330 -17.05 -33.90 8.57
N THR A 331 -16.87 -34.93 9.39
CA THR A 331 -15.70 -35.80 9.36
C THR A 331 -15.64 -36.58 8.04
N VAL A 332 -14.42 -36.98 7.65
CA VAL A 332 -14.19 -37.73 6.41
C VAL A 332 -14.25 -39.23 6.65
N TYR A 333 -13.84 -39.69 7.83
CA TYR A 333 -13.79 -41.11 8.19
C TYR A 333 -14.68 -41.45 9.38
N ASP A 334 -15.14 -42.70 9.44
CA ASP A 334 -15.87 -43.24 10.58
C ASP A 334 -15.04 -43.17 11.86
N ASN A 335 -15.66 -42.71 12.95
CA ASN A 335 -15.02 -42.56 14.27
C ASN A 335 -13.81 -41.59 14.31
N GLN A 336 -13.74 -40.63 13.38
CA GLN A 336 -12.74 -39.55 13.46
C GLN A 336 -12.99 -38.67 14.70
N GLU A 337 -12.09 -38.72 15.68
CA GLU A 337 -12.24 -38.00 16.97
C GLU A 337 -11.70 -36.56 16.93
N THR A 338 -10.80 -36.25 15.98
CA THR A 338 -10.13 -34.94 15.89
C THR A 338 -10.27 -34.34 14.49
N ILE A 339 -10.43 -33.03 14.43
CA ILE A 339 -10.32 -32.24 13.20
C ILE A 339 -9.24 -31.17 13.39
N GLU A 340 -8.49 -30.91 12.34
CA GLU A 340 -7.60 -29.75 12.23
C GLU A 340 -8.29 -28.76 11.29
N VAL A 341 -8.43 -27.51 11.73
CA VAL A 341 -9.04 -26.45 10.94
C VAL A 341 -7.97 -25.42 10.67
N THR A 342 -7.56 -25.35 9.41
CA THR A 342 -6.56 -24.39 8.95
C THR A 342 -7.25 -23.28 8.19
N VAL A 343 -7.08 -22.05 8.65
CA VAL A 343 -7.65 -20.86 8.01
C VAL A 343 -6.68 -20.36 6.96
N TYR A 344 -7.20 -20.00 5.79
CA TYR A 344 -6.43 -19.43 4.70
C TYR A 344 -7.02 -18.08 4.27
N GLN A 345 -6.19 -17.26 3.64
CA GLN A 345 -6.52 -15.98 3.04
C GLN A 345 -6.12 -15.98 1.55
N GLY A 346 -7.07 -15.71 0.66
CA GLY A 346 -6.82 -15.62 -0.78
C GLY A 346 -8.02 -16.00 -1.65
N GLU A 347 -7.82 -15.97 -2.96
CA GLU A 347 -8.87 -16.14 -3.98
C GLU A 347 -8.69 -17.38 -4.86
N ASN A 348 -7.65 -18.19 -4.64
CA ASN A 348 -7.36 -19.37 -5.45
C ASN A 348 -8.18 -20.59 -5.00
N GLU A 349 -8.53 -21.48 -5.94
CA GLU A 349 -9.32 -22.68 -5.62
C GLU A 349 -8.54 -23.72 -4.80
N ASN A 350 -7.23 -23.82 -5.02
CA ASN A 350 -6.36 -24.73 -4.28
C ASN A 350 -5.82 -24.04 -3.02
N VAL A 351 -5.80 -24.76 -1.90
CA VAL A 351 -5.27 -24.22 -0.63
C VAL A 351 -3.79 -23.84 -0.72
N SER A 352 -3.00 -24.57 -1.51
CA SER A 352 -1.55 -24.35 -1.65
C SER A 352 -1.19 -23.00 -2.29
N ASP A 353 -2.15 -22.42 -3.02
CA ASP A 353 -1.97 -21.16 -3.74
C ASP A 353 -2.49 -19.97 -2.92
N ASN A 354 -3.00 -20.21 -1.70
CA ASN A 354 -3.49 -19.20 -0.77
C ASN A 354 -2.55 -19.05 0.43
N PHE A 355 -2.65 -17.92 1.13
CA PHE A 355 -1.83 -17.63 2.29
C PHE A 355 -2.42 -18.32 3.53
N LEU A 356 -1.55 -18.92 4.33
CA LEU A 356 -1.86 -19.44 5.66
C LEU A 356 -1.98 -18.31 6.69
#